data_AF-A0A7C4KBD4-F1
#
_entry.id   AF-A0A7C4KBD4-F1
#
_cell.length_a   1.000
_cell.length_b   1.000
_cell.length_c   1.000
_cell.angle_alpha   90.00
_cell.angle_beta   90.00
_cell.angle_gamma   90.00
#
_symmetry.space_group_name_H-M   'P 1'
#
loop_
_entity.id
_entity.type
_entity.pdbx_description
1 polymer ?
#
loop_
_entity_poly.entity_id
_entity_poly.type
_entity_poly.pdbx_seq_one_letter_code
_entity_poly.pdbx_strand_id
1 'polypeptide(L)'
;MTFETSNFISRRYQLQAQIVAKRLPQVLQQRGLEAAFAEFLLTSTQGMVLLFAILDLPRIRRLEAYTTPELLHHLSTDLQGLPVFLSNSNGLRYAIPLSP
;
A
#
# COMPACT_ATOMS: atom_id res chain seq x y z
N MET A 1 -0.98 -16.32 -25.52
CA MET A 1 -1.86 -15.73 -24.49
C MET A 1 -1.50 -14.26 -24.41
N THR A 2 -2.27 -13.40 -25.04
CA THR A 2 -1.94 -11.99 -25.24
C THR A 2 -2.61 -11.19 -24.13
N PHE A 3 -1.83 -10.65 -23.18
CA PHE A 3 -2.34 -9.75 -22.15
C PHE A 3 -2.26 -8.32 -22.68
N GLU A 4 -3.22 -7.91 -23.50
CA GLU A 4 -3.45 -6.48 -23.69
C GLU A 4 -4.19 -5.95 -22.47
N THR A 5 -3.46 -5.27 -21.59
CA THR A 5 -4.07 -4.30 -20.67
C THR A 5 -3.62 -2.94 -21.14
N SER A 6 -4.50 -2.25 -21.89
CA SER A 6 -4.39 -0.81 -22.05
C SER A 6 -4.56 -0.21 -20.66
N ASN A 7 -3.44 0.00 -19.96
CA ASN A 7 -3.39 0.25 -18.53
C ASN A 7 -3.67 1.72 -18.21
N PHE A 8 -4.78 2.25 -18.73
CA PHE A 8 -5.20 3.61 -18.44
C PHE A 8 -5.87 3.67 -17.07
N ILE A 9 -5.07 3.97 -16.04
CA ILE A 9 -5.58 4.20 -14.69
C ILE A 9 -6.15 5.61 -14.63
N SER A 10 -7.42 5.74 -14.29
CA SER A 10 -8.11 7.04 -14.25
C SER A 10 -7.40 8.05 -13.33
N ARG A 11 -7.47 9.34 -13.69
CA ARG A 11 -6.87 10.43 -12.90
C ARG A 11 -7.37 10.45 -11.46
N ARG A 12 -8.62 10.05 -11.22
CA ARG A 12 -9.19 9.92 -9.87
C ARG A 12 -8.36 8.96 -9.01
N TYR A 13 -8.04 7.77 -9.52
CA TYR A 13 -7.26 6.78 -8.78
C TYR A 13 -5.79 7.18 -8.64
N GLN A 14 -5.21 7.85 -9.62
CA GLN A 14 -3.87 8.42 -9.50
C GLN A 14 -3.77 9.45 -8.37
N LEU A 15 -4.75 10.36 -8.27
CA LEU A 15 -4.82 11.34 -7.19
C LEU A 15 -5.03 10.69 -5.82
N GLN A 16 -5.93 9.71 -5.75
CA GLN A 16 -6.18 8.95 -4.52
C GLN A 16 -4.91 8.20 -4.07
N ALA A 17 -4.18 7.57 -5.01
CA ALA A 17 -2.91 6.91 -4.72
C ALA A 17 -1.87 7.87 -4.15
N GLN A 18 -1.76 9.08 -4.70
CA GLN A 18 -0.86 10.12 -4.18
C GLN A 18 -1.24 10.56 -2.76
N ILE A 19 -2.53 10.66 -2.45
CA ILE A 19 -3.01 11.00 -1.10
C ILE A 19 -2.62 9.88 -0.12
N VAL A 20 -2.88 8.62 -0.48
CA VAL A 20 -2.54 7.46 0.36
C VAL A 20 -1.03 7.36 0.59
N ALA A 21 -0.23 7.49 -0.47
CA ALA A 21 1.23 7.43 -0.39
C ALA A 21 1.82 8.52 0.52
N LYS A 22 1.20 9.71 0.59
CA LYS A 22 1.61 10.79 1.50
C LYS A 22 1.24 10.51 2.96
N ARG A 23 0.14 9.81 3.23
CA ARG A 23 -0.33 9.53 4.60
C ARG A 23 0.37 8.35 5.25
N LEU A 24 0.61 7.27 4.49
CA LEU A 24 1.18 6.02 5.02
C LEU A 24 2.45 6.21 5.88
N PRO A 25 3.45 7.03 5.48
CA PRO A 25 4.61 7.30 6.31
C PRO A 25 4.27 7.89 7.68
N GLN A 26 3.30 8.80 7.72
CA GLN A 26 2.90 9.49 8.94
C GLN A 26 2.27 8.52 9.95
N VAL A 27 1.44 7.59 9.47
CA VAL A 27 0.81 6.57 10.33
C VAL A 27 1.85 5.64 10.94
N LEU A 28 2.83 5.17 10.15
CA LEU A 28 3.91 4.33 10.67
C LEU A 28 4.73 5.08 11.74
N GLN A 29 5.11 6.33 11.46
CA GLN A 29 5.88 7.15 12.38
C GLN A 29 5.13 7.44 13.70
N GLN A 30 3.82 7.71 13.64
CA GLN A 30 2.98 7.89 14.82
C GLN A 30 2.90 6.64 15.70
N ARG A 31 3.20 5.46 15.14
CA ARG A 31 3.26 4.18 15.86
C ARG A 31 4.69 3.79 16.26
N GLY A 32 5.65 4.71 16.12
CA GLY A 32 7.05 4.46 16.44
C GLY A 32 7.75 3.52 15.45
N LEU A 33 7.18 3.35 14.25
CA LEU A 33 7.74 2.54 13.18
C LEU A 33 8.46 3.42 12.16
N GLU A 34 9.51 2.88 11.56
CA GLU A 34 10.20 3.54 10.46
C GLU A 34 9.33 3.46 9.19
N ALA A 35 9.16 4.59 8.50
CA ALA A 35 8.51 4.61 7.19
C ALA A 35 9.49 4.15 6.10
N ALA A 36 9.93 2.89 6.17
CA ALA A 36 10.91 2.29 5.28
C ALA A 36 10.29 1.90 3.93
N PHE A 37 9.63 2.81 3.23
CA PHE A 37 9.10 2.56 1.89
C PHE A 37 10.20 2.66 0.84
N ALA A 38 10.33 1.63 0.00
CA ALA A 38 11.20 1.62 -1.17
C ALA A 38 10.52 2.30 -2.37
N GLU A 39 9.26 1.94 -2.61
CA GLU A 39 8.48 2.44 -3.76
C GLU A 39 6.97 2.33 -3.52
N PHE A 40 6.21 3.08 -4.31
CA PHE A 40 4.75 2.98 -4.41
C PHE A 40 4.38 2.62 -5.85
N LEU A 41 3.73 1.47 -6.03
CA LEU A 41 3.34 0.97 -7.35
C LEU A 41 1.81 1.02 -7.50
N LEU A 42 1.34 1.87 -8.40
CA LEU A 42 -0.05 1.92 -8.81
C LEU A 42 -0.26 1.04 -10.04
N THR A 43 -1.14 0.06 -9.96
CA THR A 43 -1.41 -0.89 -11.05
C THR A 43 -2.89 -1.16 -11.21
N SER A 44 -3.30 -1.57 -12.41
CA SER A 44 -4.61 -2.15 -12.64
C SER A 44 -4.49 -3.59 -13.11
N THR A 45 -5.33 -4.45 -12.55
CA THR A 45 -5.37 -5.87 -12.89
C THR A 45 -6.80 -6.38 -12.68
N GLN A 46 -7.31 -7.16 -13.63
CA GLN A 46 -8.65 -7.77 -13.55
C GLN A 46 -9.76 -6.76 -13.19
N GLY A 47 -9.66 -5.53 -13.72
CA GLY A 47 -10.62 -4.45 -13.44
C GLY A 47 -10.45 -3.76 -12.07
N MET A 48 -9.56 -4.24 -11.21
CA MET A 48 -9.22 -3.60 -9.95
C MET A 48 -8.08 -2.60 -10.13
N VAL A 49 -8.06 -1.56 -9.32
CA VAL A 49 -6.93 -0.63 -9.18
C VAL A 49 -6.34 -0.79 -7.79
N LEU A 50 -5.06 -1.16 -7.72
CA LEU A 50 -4.33 -1.42 -6.49
C LEU A 50 -3.16 -0.46 -6.37
N LEU A 51 -2.97 0.08 -5.17
CA LEU A 51 -1.73 0.70 -4.75
C LEU A 51 -0.97 -0.28 -3.88
N PHE A 52 0.25 -0.62 -4.28
CA PHE A 52 1.21 -1.32 -3.44
C PHE A 52 2.18 -0.32 -2.82
N ALA A 53 2.31 -0.33 -1.50
CA ALA A 53 3.35 0.37 -0.76
C ALA A 53 4.41 -0.65 -0.35
N ILE A 54 5.57 -0.64 -1.02
CA ILE A 54 6.60 -1.67 -0.91
C ILE A 54 7.62 -1.23 0.14
N LEU A 55 7.92 -2.12 1.08
CA LEU A 55 8.84 -1.86 2.17
C LEU A 55 10.27 -2.33 1.84
N ASP A 56 11.24 -1.50 2.20
CA ASP A 56 12.67 -1.77 2.16
C ASP A 56 13.06 -2.59 3.40
N LEU A 57 12.98 -3.92 3.26
CA LEU A 57 13.22 -4.87 4.35
C LEU A 57 14.59 -4.71 5.04
N PRO A 58 15.71 -4.47 4.33
CA PRO A 58 17.00 -4.15 4.95
C PRO A 58 16.97 -3.02 5.98
N ARG A 59 16.05 -2.05 5.85
CA ARG A 59 15.91 -0.94 6.80
C ARG A 59 15.02 -1.30 8.00
N ILE A 60 14.26 -2.39 7.91
CA ILE A 60 13.32 -2.81 8.94
C ILE A 60 14.01 -3.71 9.97
N ARG A 61 14.14 -3.20 11.20
CA ARG A 61 14.74 -3.94 12.31
C ARG A 61 13.84 -5.05 12.88
N ARG A 62 12.53 -4.83 12.88
CA ARG A 62 11.54 -5.73 13.49
C ARG A 62 10.35 -5.89 12.54
N LEU A 63 10.36 -6.95 11.75
CA LEU A 63 9.39 -7.17 10.69
C LEU A 63 7.97 -7.40 11.23
N GLU A 64 7.85 -8.09 12.36
CA GLU A 64 6.56 -8.48 12.95
C GLU A 64 5.72 -7.26 13.33
N ALA A 65 6.38 -6.13 13.63
CA ALA A 65 5.71 -4.88 13.96
C ALA A 65 4.96 -4.27 12.77
N TYR A 66 5.32 -4.64 11.53
CA TYR A 66 4.70 -4.14 10.29
C TYR A 66 3.56 -5.04 9.79
N THR A 67 3.38 -6.22 10.40
CA THR A 67 2.46 -7.26 9.93
C THR A 67 1.29 -7.49 10.88
N THR A 68 1.20 -6.75 12.00
CA THR A 68 0.17 -6.98 13.01
C THR A 68 -1.22 -6.58 12.50
N PRO A 69 -2.28 -7.35 12.83
CA PRO A 69 -3.65 -6.98 12.49
C PRO A 69 -4.05 -5.58 13.00
N GLU A 70 -3.57 -5.21 14.19
CA GLU A 70 -3.83 -3.91 14.81
C GLU A 70 -3.22 -2.76 13.99
N LEU A 71 -2.01 -2.94 13.47
CA LEU A 71 -1.39 -1.94 12.59
C LEU A 71 -2.18 -1.81 11.29
N LEU A 72 -2.54 -2.93 10.65
CA LEU A 72 -3.33 -2.92 9.41
C LEU A 72 -4.67 -2.21 9.61
N HIS A 73 -5.33 -2.47 10.74
CA HIS A 73 -6.56 -1.78 11.11
C HIS A 73 -6.35 -0.27 11.29
N HIS A 74 -5.30 0.15 12.00
CA HIS A 74 -4.98 1.56 12.16
C HIS A 74 -4.64 2.27 10.85
N LEU A 75 -3.88 1.62 9.96
CA LEU A 75 -3.61 2.12 8.61
C LEU A 75 -4.93 2.31 7.86
N SER A 76 -5.83 1.34 7.92
CA SER A 76 -7.16 1.46 7.30
C SER A 76 -7.95 2.64 7.84
N THR A 77 -7.98 2.83 9.17
CA THR A 77 -8.68 3.97 9.80
C THR A 77 -8.15 5.31 9.30
N ASP A 78 -6.83 5.51 9.26
CA ASP A 78 -6.22 6.78 8.82
C ASP A 78 -6.40 7.04 7.31
N LEU A 79 -6.48 5.96 6.54
CA LEU A 79 -6.81 5.97 5.12
C LEU A 79 -8.32 6.05 4.85
N GLN A 80 -9.11 6.57 5.80
CA GLN A 80 -10.55 6.81 5.68
C GLN A 80 -11.35 5.53 5.39
N GLY A 81 -10.92 4.41 5.98
CA GLY A 81 -11.59 3.12 5.85
C GLY A 81 -11.19 2.31 4.61
N LEU A 82 -10.21 2.78 3.81
CA LEU A 82 -9.64 1.95 2.75
C LEU A 82 -9.02 0.70 3.37
N PRO A 83 -9.33 -0.51 2.88
CA PRO A 83 -8.75 -1.72 3.45
C PRO A 83 -7.26 -1.78 3.12
N VAL A 84 -6.48 -2.33 4.05
CA VAL A 84 -5.03 -2.48 3.91
C VAL A 84 -4.68 -3.94 4.14
N PHE A 85 -4.21 -4.59 3.09
CA PHE A 85 -3.86 -6.00 3.13
C PHE A 85 -2.35 -6.18 3.15
N LEU A 86 -1.89 -7.20 3.85
CA LEU A 86 -0.52 -7.67 3.71
C LEU A 86 -0.39 -8.44 2.38
N SER A 87 0.62 -8.11 1.59
CA SER A 87 1.08 -8.99 0.52
C SER A 87 2.56 -9.26 0.74
N ASN A 88 2.92 -10.52 0.91
CA ASN A 88 4.26 -10.94 1.33
C ASN A 88 4.88 -12.03 0.44
N SER A 89 4.33 -12.25 -0.76
CA SER A 89 4.80 -13.33 -1.66
C SER A 89 6.22 -13.09 -2.20
N ASN A 90 6.59 -11.83 -2.47
CA ASN A 90 7.91 -11.40 -2.96
C ASN A 90 8.31 -10.08 -2.25
N GLY A 91 8.79 -10.17 -1.02
CA GLY A 91 9.04 -9.00 -0.15
C GLY A 91 7.78 -8.55 0.60
N LEU A 92 7.88 -7.53 1.45
CA LEU A 92 6.74 -7.04 2.24
C LEU A 92 6.14 -5.78 1.62
N ARG A 93 4.81 -5.78 1.44
CA ARG A 93 4.08 -4.64 0.91
C ARG A 93 2.67 -4.57 1.48
N TYR A 94 2.17 -3.35 1.60
CA TYR A 94 0.76 -3.10 1.84
C TYR A 94 0.04 -2.98 0.50
N ALA A 95 -1.02 -3.76 0.31
CA ALA A 95 -1.91 -3.67 -0.83
C ALA A 95 -3.17 -2.91 -0.43
N ILE A 96 -3.42 -1.77 -1.10
CA ILE A 96 -4.59 -0.92 -0.87
C ILE A 96 -5.41 -0.89 -2.17
N PRO A 97 -6.58 -1.53 -2.24
CA PRO A 97 -7.49 -1.36 -3.35
C PRO A 97 -8.07 0.05 -3.34
N LEU A 98 -8.04 0.71 -4.49
CA LEU A 98 -8.55 2.06 -4.70
C LEU A 98 -9.87 2.07 -5.47
N SER A 99 -10.12 1.00 -6.24
CA SER A 99 -11.41 0.74 -6.85
C SER A 99 -12.29 -0.12 -5.92
N PRO A 100 -13.61 -0.08 -6.09
CA PRO A 100 -14.52 -1.06 -5.50
C PRO A 100 -14.17 -2.50 -5.87
#